data_AF-A0A1C2AVP6-F1
#
_entry.id   AF-A0A1C2AVP6-F1
#
_cell.length_a   1.000
_cell.length_b   1.000
_cell.length_c   1.000
_cell.angle_alpha   90.00
_cell.angle_beta   90.00
_cell.angle_gamma   90.00
#
_symmetry.space_group_name_H-M   'P 1'
#
loop_
_entity.id
_entity.type
_entity.pdbx_description
1 polymer ?
#
loop_
_entity_poly.entity_id
_entity_poly.type
_entity_poly.pdbx_seq_one_letter_code
_entity_poly.pdbx_strand_id
1 'polypeptide(L)'
;MKNLIKFIIVFLTFSSPVQAACDFLIDIGDSGKKIFDKFGQPLPGFKGQFYMPVPSPELCPNDNLNDDIAVEYVFLGETEDAAKLAAIRMIVMNDGKNTENNKLTLMRYVKKVYGDFDTGQNPQIFDSFKIWEKSNNDVIV
;
A
#
# COMPACT_ATOMS: atom_id res chain seq x y z
N MET A 1 -12.02 53.05 22.68
CA MET A 1 -12.73 52.44 21.53
C MET A 1 -11.89 52.60 20.28
N LYS A 2 -11.75 51.53 19.47
CA LYS A 2 -11.29 51.49 18.07
C LYS A 2 -9.81 51.88 17.87
N ASN A 3 -8.85 51.05 17.50
CA ASN A 3 -8.85 49.83 16.69
C ASN A 3 -7.51 49.09 16.94
N LEU A 4 -7.46 48.15 17.89
CA LEU A 4 -6.26 47.32 18.15
C LEU A 4 -6.49 45.86 17.73
N ILE A 5 -7.31 45.67 16.68
CA ILE A 5 -7.71 44.35 16.17
C ILE A 5 -7.66 44.39 14.63
N LYS A 6 -6.47 44.42 14.02
CA LYS A 6 -6.20 44.08 12.61
C LYS A 6 -4.68 43.87 12.53
N PHE A 7 -4.11 42.69 12.67
CA PHE A 7 -4.18 41.56 11.75
C PHE A 7 -3.64 40.35 12.51
N ILE A 8 -4.51 39.47 13.01
CA ILE A 8 -4.12 38.08 13.23
C ILE A 8 -4.19 37.49 11.83
N ILE A 9 -3.05 37.48 11.13
CA ILE A 9 -2.92 36.69 9.91
C ILE A 9 -3.11 35.25 10.36
N VAL A 10 -4.30 34.76 10.05
CA VAL A 10 -4.70 33.38 10.10
C VAL A 10 -3.75 32.62 9.17
N PHE A 11 -2.58 32.23 9.70
CA PHE A 11 -1.83 31.10 9.18
C PHE A 11 -2.61 29.85 9.59
N LEU A 12 -3.80 29.68 8.98
CA LEU A 12 -4.36 28.36 8.80
C LEU A 12 -3.39 27.70 7.83
N THR A 13 -2.32 27.12 8.37
CA THR A 13 -1.64 26.04 7.70
C THR A 13 -2.74 25.03 7.40
N PHE A 14 -3.15 24.97 6.14
CA PHE A 14 -3.78 23.78 5.60
C PHE A 14 -2.73 22.67 5.76
N SER A 15 -2.65 22.09 6.95
CA SER A 15 -2.18 20.74 7.12
C SER A 15 -3.21 19.92 6.36
N SER A 16 -3.00 19.79 5.05
CA SER A 16 -3.53 18.66 4.32
C SER A 16 -3.23 17.47 5.21
N PRO A 17 -4.21 16.62 5.59
CA PRO A 17 -3.85 15.37 6.19
C PRO A 17 -2.88 14.75 5.19
N VAL A 18 -1.60 14.65 5.56
CA VAL A 18 -0.68 13.78 4.86
C VAL A 18 -1.30 12.43 5.13
N GLN A 19 -2.19 12.00 4.23
CA GLN A 19 -2.72 10.67 4.22
C GLN A 19 -1.52 9.79 3.95
N ALA A 20 -0.91 9.31 5.04
CA ALA A 20 0.29 8.53 4.97
C ALA A 20 -0.08 7.23 4.27
N ALA A 21 0.59 6.97 3.14
CA ALA A 21 0.66 5.62 2.65
C ALA A 21 1.45 4.78 3.67
N CYS A 22 1.26 3.46 3.61
CA CYS A 22 2.13 2.51 4.29
C CYS A 22 3.62 2.85 4.06
N ASP A 23 4.44 2.65 5.07
CA ASP A 23 5.90 2.74 4.93
C ASP A 23 6.42 1.43 4.35
N PHE A 24 6.59 1.38 3.03
CA PHE A 24 7.06 0.20 2.32
C PHE A 24 8.57 -0.05 2.46
N LEU A 25 9.31 0.80 3.18
CA LEU A 25 10.73 0.64 3.54
C LEU A 25 11.75 0.67 2.39
N ILE A 26 11.35 0.37 1.15
CA ILE A 26 12.18 0.36 -0.08
C ILE A 26 11.35 0.87 -1.26
N ASP A 27 12.02 1.33 -2.33
CA ASP A 27 11.40 1.79 -3.56
C ASP A 27 11.57 0.78 -4.71
N ILE A 28 10.77 0.90 -5.78
CA ILE A 28 10.92 0.08 -6.98
C ILE A 28 12.37 0.19 -7.53
N GLY A 29 12.97 -0.96 -7.85
CA GLY A 29 14.35 -1.08 -8.31
C GLY A 29 15.38 -1.31 -7.19
N ASP A 30 14.99 -1.15 -5.93
CA ASP A 30 15.85 -1.45 -4.79
C ASP A 30 16.07 -2.97 -4.63
N SER A 31 17.17 -3.33 -3.97
CA SER A 31 17.40 -4.72 -3.56
C SER A 31 16.44 -5.11 -2.44
N GLY A 32 15.92 -6.34 -2.49
CA GLY A 32 15.07 -6.89 -1.43
C GLY A 32 15.77 -7.14 -0.10
N LYS A 33 17.11 -7.02 -0.02
CA LYS A 33 17.89 -7.35 1.18
C LYS A 33 17.34 -6.75 2.47
N LYS A 34 16.96 -5.47 2.47
CA LYS A 34 16.40 -4.79 3.66
C LYS A 34 15.10 -5.44 4.13
N ILE A 35 14.25 -5.85 3.19
CA ILE A 35 12.99 -6.57 3.46
C ILE A 35 13.31 -7.97 3.97
N PHE A 36 14.27 -8.66 3.34
CA PHE A 36 14.61 -10.03 3.69
C PHE A 36 15.24 -10.16 5.08
N ASP A 37 16.14 -9.22 5.42
CA ASP A 37 16.77 -9.16 6.74
C ASP A 37 15.73 -8.87 7.85
N LYS A 38 14.64 -8.16 7.53
CA LYS A 38 13.58 -7.80 8.50
C LYS A 38 12.51 -8.88 8.64
N PHE A 39 12.05 -9.47 7.54
CA PHE A 39 10.86 -10.33 7.51
C PHE A 39 11.17 -11.80 7.17
N GLY A 40 12.40 -12.13 6.79
CA GLY A 40 12.83 -13.48 6.41
C GLY A 40 13.08 -13.63 4.91
N GLN A 41 13.31 -14.86 4.45
CA GLN A 41 13.53 -15.13 3.03
C GLN A 41 12.21 -15.07 2.24
N PRO A 42 12.20 -14.51 1.02
CA PRO A 42 11.01 -14.46 0.19
C PRO A 42 10.63 -15.85 -0.30
N LEU A 43 9.36 -16.00 -0.67
CA LEU A 43 8.83 -17.19 -1.30
C LEU A 43 9.25 -17.23 -2.79
N PRO A 44 9.71 -18.37 -3.31
CA PRO A 44 10.00 -18.51 -4.73
C PRO A 44 8.69 -18.53 -5.53
N GLY A 45 8.67 -17.78 -6.64
CA GLY A 45 7.60 -17.76 -7.61
C GLY A 45 7.95 -18.49 -8.90
N PHE A 46 7.57 -17.89 -10.04
CA PHE A 46 8.09 -18.31 -11.34
C PHE A 46 9.60 -18.11 -11.42
N LYS A 47 10.24 -18.68 -12.45
CA LYS A 47 11.69 -18.56 -12.64
C LYS A 47 12.11 -17.08 -12.64
N GLY A 48 12.93 -16.73 -11.66
CA GLY A 48 13.44 -15.38 -11.45
C GLY A 48 12.46 -14.39 -10.82
N GLN A 49 11.41 -14.90 -10.16
CA GLN A 49 10.44 -14.11 -9.41
C GLN A 49 10.36 -14.58 -7.97
N PHE A 50 10.26 -13.64 -7.04
CA PHE A 50 10.17 -13.89 -5.61
C PHE A 50 9.09 -13.00 -5.00
N TYR A 51 8.39 -13.50 -3.99
CA TYR A 51 7.30 -12.78 -3.32
C TYR A 51 7.58 -12.71 -1.82
N MET A 52 7.33 -11.56 -1.20
CA MET A 52 7.36 -11.42 0.25
C MET A 52 6.03 -10.83 0.72
N PRO A 53 5.08 -11.65 1.19
CA PRO A 53 3.88 -11.15 1.85
C PRO A 53 4.23 -10.68 3.26
N VAL A 54 3.89 -9.43 3.58
CA VAL A 54 4.03 -8.85 4.91
C VAL A 54 2.64 -8.45 5.41
N PRO A 55 2.22 -8.84 6.63
CA PRO A 55 0.96 -8.40 7.21
C PRO A 55 0.88 -6.88 7.23
N SER A 56 -0.25 -6.32 6.80
CA SER A 56 -0.40 -4.88 6.66
C SER A 56 -0.16 -4.07 7.96
N PRO A 57 -0.44 -4.56 9.18
CA PRO A 57 -0.13 -3.79 10.40
C PRO A 57 1.36 -3.46 10.59
N GLU A 58 2.26 -4.27 10.02
CA GLU A 58 3.72 -4.05 10.10
C GLU A 58 4.20 -2.84 9.28
N LEU A 59 3.41 -2.41 8.29
CA LEU A 59 3.75 -1.34 7.35
C LEU A 59 2.76 -0.17 7.38
N CYS A 60 1.51 -0.44 7.80
CA CYS A 60 0.37 0.48 7.78
C CYS A 60 -0.32 0.55 9.16
N PRO A 61 0.41 0.74 10.29
CA PRO A 61 -0.15 0.58 11.64
C PRO A 61 -1.29 1.54 11.98
N ASN A 62 -1.43 2.64 11.24
CA ASN A 62 -2.42 3.70 11.51
C ASN A 62 -3.63 3.66 10.56
N ASP A 63 -3.69 2.70 9.63
CA ASP A 63 -4.67 2.70 8.53
C ASP A 63 -5.81 1.69 8.70
N ASN A 64 -5.92 1.07 9.88
CA ASN A 64 -6.96 0.09 10.22
C ASN A 64 -7.02 -1.07 9.21
N LEU A 65 -5.87 -1.43 8.64
CA LEU A 65 -5.67 -2.67 7.90
C LEU A 65 -5.26 -3.75 8.90
N ASN A 66 -5.75 -4.98 8.73
CA ASN A 66 -5.52 -6.09 9.66
C ASN A 66 -4.64 -7.18 9.02
N ASP A 67 -4.38 -8.26 9.77
CA ASP A 67 -3.52 -9.36 9.32
C ASP A 67 -4.09 -10.16 8.13
N ASP A 68 -5.39 -10.01 7.84
CA ASP A 68 -6.03 -10.59 6.65
C ASP A 68 -5.80 -9.75 5.39
N ILE A 69 -5.04 -8.65 5.48
CA ILE A 69 -4.58 -7.83 4.37
C ILE A 69 -3.06 -7.88 4.36
N ALA A 70 -2.47 -8.30 3.25
CA ALA A 70 -1.02 -8.37 3.09
C ALA A 70 -0.53 -7.33 2.09
N VAL A 71 0.66 -6.79 2.35
CA VAL A 71 1.47 -6.08 1.37
C VAL A 71 2.48 -7.09 0.83
N GLU A 72 2.32 -7.50 -0.43
CA GLU A 72 3.21 -8.43 -1.11
C GLU A 72 4.23 -7.65 -1.95
N TYR A 73 5.50 -7.74 -1.56
CA TYR A 73 6.61 -7.27 -2.38
C TYR A 73 6.90 -8.30 -3.47
N VAL A 74 6.97 -7.86 -4.72
CA VAL A 74 7.29 -8.72 -5.86
C VAL A 74 8.66 -8.35 -6.40
N PHE A 75 9.60 -9.27 -6.33
CA PHE A 75 10.97 -9.09 -6.79
C PHE A 75 11.24 -9.88 -8.07
N LEU A 76 12.09 -9.33 -8.94
CA LEU A 76 12.55 -9.98 -10.17
C LEU A 76 14.08 -9.99 -10.24
N GLY A 77 14.67 -11.14 -10.58
CA GLY A 77 16.12 -11.33 -10.75
C GLY A 77 16.49 -12.80 -10.91
N GLU A 78 17.68 -13.11 -11.43
CA GLU A 78 18.11 -14.51 -11.64
C GLU A 78 18.26 -15.29 -10.32
N THR A 79 18.60 -14.61 -9.23
CA THR A 79 18.73 -15.13 -7.88
C THR A 79 18.04 -14.19 -6.88
N GLU A 80 17.76 -14.67 -5.67
CA GLU A 80 17.18 -13.85 -4.60
C GLU A 80 18.02 -12.61 -4.29
N ASP A 81 19.34 -12.76 -4.14
CA ASP A 81 20.26 -11.66 -3.83
C ASP A 81 20.34 -10.61 -4.93
N ALA A 82 20.18 -11.03 -6.20
CA ALA A 82 20.19 -10.16 -7.35
C ALA A 82 18.80 -9.54 -7.63
N ALA A 83 17.75 -10.00 -6.94
CA ALA A 83 16.39 -9.59 -7.22
C ALA A 83 16.13 -8.14 -6.81
N LYS A 84 15.46 -7.42 -7.69
CA LYS A 84 15.06 -6.02 -7.49
C LYS A 84 13.56 -5.94 -7.33
N LEU A 85 13.11 -5.03 -6.47
CA LEU A 85 11.68 -4.80 -6.28
C LEU A 85 11.07 -4.32 -7.61
N ALA A 86 10.07 -5.03 -8.09
CA ALA A 86 9.41 -4.76 -9.36
C ALA A 86 7.98 -4.25 -9.17
N ALA A 87 7.30 -4.67 -8.10
CA ALA A 87 5.96 -4.18 -7.75
C ALA A 87 5.67 -4.36 -6.27
N ILE A 88 4.77 -3.53 -5.75
CA ILE A 88 4.14 -3.74 -4.44
C ILE A 88 2.67 -4.00 -4.66
N ARG A 89 2.17 -5.11 -4.10
CA ARG A 89 0.76 -5.49 -4.18
C ARG A 89 0.11 -5.38 -2.81
N MET A 90 -1.13 -4.93 -2.74
CA MET A 90 -1.94 -5.09 -1.53
C MET A 90 -3.05 -6.09 -1.81
N ILE A 91 -3.12 -7.16 -1.03
CA ILE A 91 -4.03 -8.28 -1.26
C ILE A 91 -4.88 -8.55 -0.02
N VAL A 92 -6.15 -8.91 -0.23
CA VAL A 92 -7.03 -9.42 0.82
C VAL A 92 -6.98 -10.93 0.81
N MET A 93 -6.70 -11.54 1.95
CA MET A 93 -6.69 -12.99 2.11
C MET A 93 -8.12 -13.53 2.04
N ASN A 94 -8.32 -14.57 1.22
CA ASN A 94 -9.63 -15.19 1.06
C ASN A 94 -9.80 -16.37 2.02
N ASP A 95 -10.78 -16.27 2.92
CA ASP A 95 -11.19 -17.31 3.87
C ASP A 95 -12.20 -18.32 3.28
N GLY A 96 -12.46 -18.25 1.98
CA GLY A 96 -13.50 -18.99 1.26
C GLY A 96 -14.91 -18.41 1.39
N LYS A 97 -15.10 -17.41 2.26
CA LYS A 97 -16.38 -16.72 2.51
C LYS A 97 -16.32 -15.23 2.14
N ASN A 98 -15.17 -14.75 1.69
CA ASN A 98 -14.89 -13.34 1.41
C ASN A 98 -15.11 -12.43 2.62
N THR A 99 -14.90 -12.91 3.85
CA THR A 99 -15.23 -12.15 5.08
C THR A 99 -14.51 -10.82 5.15
N GLU A 100 -13.20 -10.77 4.88
CA GLU A 100 -12.45 -9.51 4.87
C GLU A 100 -12.77 -8.67 3.62
N ASN A 101 -12.87 -9.30 2.45
CA ASN A 101 -13.16 -8.59 1.20
C ASN A 101 -14.49 -7.84 1.26
N ASN A 102 -15.52 -8.44 1.86
CA ASN A 102 -16.84 -7.83 2.03
C ASN A 102 -16.84 -6.55 2.89
N LYS A 103 -15.82 -6.33 3.73
CA LYS A 103 -15.65 -5.11 4.54
C LYS A 103 -15.15 -3.92 3.70
N LEU A 104 -14.62 -4.18 2.50
CA LEU A 104 -14.05 -3.19 1.59
C LEU A 104 -12.98 -2.31 2.28
N THR A 105 -12.30 -2.86 3.29
CA THR A 105 -11.31 -2.13 4.09
C THR A 105 -10.17 -1.66 3.22
N LEU A 106 -9.56 -2.59 2.46
CA LEU A 106 -8.49 -2.29 1.52
C LEU A 106 -8.96 -1.30 0.44
N MET A 107 -10.11 -1.57 -0.18
CA MET A 107 -10.72 -0.70 -1.20
C MET A 107 -10.85 0.75 -0.73
N ARG A 108 -11.40 0.98 0.47
CA ARG A 108 -11.54 2.33 1.05
C ARG A 108 -10.20 2.97 1.33
N TYR A 109 -9.24 2.20 1.86
CA TYR A 109 -7.88 2.68 2.11
C TYR A 109 -7.21 3.14 0.81
N VAL A 110 -7.24 2.32 -0.25
CA VAL A 110 -6.52 2.65 -1.48
C VAL A 110 -7.15 3.82 -2.24
N LYS A 111 -8.49 3.94 -2.22
CA LYS A 111 -9.19 5.11 -2.77
C LYS A 111 -8.83 6.38 -2.01
N LYS A 112 -8.70 6.29 -0.68
CA LYS A 112 -8.32 7.40 0.20
C LYS A 112 -6.86 7.83 0.00
N VAL A 113 -5.94 6.89 -0.23
CA VAL A 113 -4.48 7.16 -0.27
C VAL A 113 -3.95 7.40 -1.69
N TYR A 114 -4.41 6.61 -2.67
CA TYR A 114 -3.87 6.61 -4.04
C TYR A 114 -4.81 7.25 -5.05
N GLY A 115 -6.08 7.44 -4.69
CA GLY A 115 -7.10 8.07 -5.51
C GLY A 115 -8.22 7.13 -5.93
N ASP A 116 -9.36 7.71 -6.22
CA ASP A 116 -10.57 6.97 -6.55
C ASP A 116 -10.47 6.25 -7.90
N PHE A 117 -11.23 5.17 -8.05
CA PHE A 117 -11.36 4.41 -9.29
C PHE A 117 -12.73 3.75 -9.38
N ASP A 118 -13.16 3.48 -10.62
CA ASP A 118 -14.45 2.88 -10.87
C ASP A 118 -14.44 1.38 -10.52
N THR A 119 -15.39 0.99 -9.68
CA THR A 119 -15.65 -0.41 -9.27
C THR A 119 -17.00 -0.91 -9.81
N GLY A 120 -17.61 -0.16 -10.72
CA GLY A 120 -18.98 -0.35 -11.17
C GLY A 120 -20.01 -0.03 -10.07
N GLN A 121 -21.23 -0.53 -10.27
CA GLN A 121 -22.36 -0.26 -9.39
C GLN A 121 -22.26 -0.96 -8.03
N ASN A 122 -21.56 -2.10 -7.95
CA ASN A 122 -21.43 -2.87 -6.73
C ASN A 122 -19.94 -3.17 -6.45
N PRO A 123 -19.30 -2.47 -5.50
CA PRO A 123 -17.88 -2.69 -5.18
C PRO A 123 -17.59 -4.06 -4.56
N GLN A 124 -18.58 -4.79 -4.05
CA GLN A 124 -18.37 -6.11 -3.43
C GLN A 124 -18.09 -7.23 -4.44
N ILE A 125 -18.44 -7.02 -5.71
CA ILE A 125 -18.19 -7.98 -6.79
C ILE A 125 -17.01 -7.56 -7.67
N PHE A 126 -16.26 -6.53 -7.27
CA PHE A 126 -15.04 -6.15 -7.97
C PHE A 126 -13.98 -7.24 -7.79
N ASP A 127 -13.60 -7.88 -8.89
CA ASP A 127 -12.69 -9.04 -8.95
C ASP A 127 -11.46 -8.77 -9.82
N SER A 128 -11.20 -7.50 -10.11
CA SER A 128 -10.06 -7.04 -10.90
C SER A 128 -9.01 -6.38 -10.01
N PHE A 129 -8.04 -5.72 -10.63
CA PHE A 129 -7.00 -4.95 -9.95
C PHE A 129 -6.94 -3.52 -10.50
N LYS A 130 -6.36 -2.61 -9.71
CA LYS A 130 -6.03 -1.26 -10.11
C LYS A 130 -4.53 -1.03 -9.92
N ILE A 131 -3.89 -0.45 -10.93
CA ILE A 131 -2.49 -0.03 -10.88
C ILE A 131 -2.44 1.48 -10.70
N TRP A 132 -1.59 1.93 -9.78
CA TRP A 132 -1.16 3.32 -9.65
C TRP A 132 0.32 3.41 -9.95
N GLU A 133 0.63 4.08 -11.06
CA GLU A 133 1.99 4.46 -11.42
C GLU A 133 2.31 5.79 -10.72
N LYS A 134 3.12 5.76 -9.67
CA LYS A 134 3.82 6.96 -9.18
C LYS A 134 5.21 6.97 -9.78
N SER A 135 5.77 8.16 -9.97
CA SER A 135 7.10 8.38 -10.56
C SER A 135 8.24 7.54 -9.96
N ASN A 136 8.04 6.97 -8.76
CA ASN A 136 9.00 6.08 -8.10
C ASN A 136 8.40 4.75 -7.61
N ASN A 137 7.08 4.50 -7.74
CA ASN A 137 6.43 3.30 -7.20
C ASN A 137 5.20 2.86 -8.00
N ASP A 138 5.18 1.60 -8.45
CA ASP A 138 3.99 0.94 -8.98
C ASP A 138 3.29 0.17 -7.85
N VAL A 139 2.16 0.71 -7.39
CA VAL A 139 1.29 0.04 -6.41
C VAL A 139 0.15 -0.63 -7.16
N ILE A 140 0.02 -1.94 -7.00
CA ILE A 140 -1.05 -2.76 -7.58
C ILE A 140 -1.97 -3.19 -6.44
N VAL A 141 -3.28 -2.99 -6.57
CA VAL A 141 -4.27 -3.42 -5.57
C VAL A 141 -5.31 -4.25 -6.28
#